data_AF-A0A3P9JIG4-F1
#
_entry.id   AF-A0A3P9JIG4-F1
#
_cell.length_a   1.000
_cell.length_b   1.000
_cell.length_c   1.000
_cell.angle_alpha   90.00
_cell.angle_beta   90.00
_cell.angle_gamma   90.00
#
_symmetry.space_group_name_H-M   'P 1'
#
loop_
_entity.id
_entity.type
_entity.pdbx_description
1 polymer ?
#
loop_
_entity_poly.entity_id
_entity_poly.type
_entity_poly.pdbx_seq_one_letter_code
_entity_poly.pdbx_strand_id
1 'polypeptide(L)'
;MSGKRELKINTKFAQKYDKYRQKEELQKLKDRFGDKNDGRDSDSSGSSSDDSEVELDPAVERDFYRILSLLKKKDPKIYEKDAKFCSDDTSHSDEKPSTSKKAAVKPMFLKDYERAVILEKEG
;
A
#
# COMPACT_ATOMS: atom_id res chain seq x y z
N MET A 1 39.03 -47.38 2.64
CA MET A 1 38.56 -46.65 3.84
C MET A 1 38.47 -45.17 3.49
N SER A 2 37.26 -44.67 3.22
CA SER A 2 37.05 -43.25 2.90
C SER A 2 37.19 -42.43 4.19
N GLY A 3 38.34 -41.78 4.36
CA GLY A 3 38.59 -40.89 5.49
C GLY A 3 37.64 -39.69 5.42
N LYS A 4 36.83 -39.51 6.47
CA LYS A 4 35.95 -38.35 6.63
C LYS A 4 36.82 -37.09 6.68
N ARG A 5 36.78 -36.27 5.63
CA ARG A 5 37.41 -34.94 5.62
C ARG A 5 36.44 -33.97 6.29
N GLU A 6 36.80 -33.46 7.47
CA GLU A 6 36.03 -32.43 8.15
C GLU A 6 36.25 -31.09 7.46
N LEU A 7 35.17 -30.50 6.95
CA LEU A 7 35.19 -29.17 6.37
C LEU A 7 35.21 -28.15 7.51
N LYS A 8 36.25 -27.31 7.56
CA LYS A 8 36.39 -26.24 8.56
C LYS A 8 36.05 -24.89 7.93
N ILE A 9 35.06 -24.21 8.51
CA ILE A 9 34.63 -22.89 8.04
C ILE A 9 35.58 -21.82 8.58
N ASN A 10 36.02 -20.93 7.69
CA ASN A 10 36.78 -19.74 8.08
C ASN A 10 35.83 -18.63 8.55
N THR A 11 35.57 -18.59 9.85
CA THR A 11 34.66 -17.61 10.48
C THR A 11 35.10 -16.15 10.27
N LYS A 12 36.42 -15.89 10.25
CA LYS A 12 36.97 -14.54 10.01
C LYS A 12 36.67 -14.06 8.59
N PHE A 13 36.71 -14.97 7.62
CA PHE A 13 36.37 -14.65 6.23
C PHE A 13 34.87 -14.40 6.08
N ALA A 14 34.02 -15.29 6.64
CA ALA A 14 32.57 -15.14 6.59
C ALA A 14 32.11 -13.76 7.10
N GLN A 15 32.59 -13.35 8.28
CA GLN A 15 32.26 -12.03 8.85
C GLN A 15 32.69 -10.85 7.97
N LYS A 16 33.83 -10.96 7.27
CA LYS A 16 34.28 -9.92 6.34
C LYS A 16 33.42 -9.90 5.07
N TYR A 17 33.09 -11.09 4.57
CA TYR A 17 32.24 -11.25 3.40
C TYR A 17 30.84 -10.67 3.63
N ASP A 18 30.23 -10.96 4.77
CA ASP A 18 28.91 -10.44 5.14
C ASP A 18 28.91 -8.90 5.18
N LYS A 19 29.91 -8.31 5.82
CA LYS A 19 30.07 -6.84 5.87
C LYS A 19 30.29 -6.23 4.50
N TYR A 20 31.09 -6.87 3.65
CA TYR A 20 31.30 -6.41 2.28
C TYR A 20 30.00 -6.47 1.49
N ARG A 21 29.26 -7.57 1.61
CA ARG A 21 28.04 -7.79 0.85
C ARG A 21 26.93 -6.82 1.23
N GLN A 22 26.76 -6.56 2.53
CA GLN A 22 25.84 -5.54 3.04
C GLN A 22 26.16 -4.15 2.48
N LYS A 23 27.44 -3.77 2.41
CA LYS A 23 27.86 -2.48 1.85
C LYS A 23 27.59 -2.40 0.34
N GLU A 24 27.84 -3.48 -0.39
CA GLU A 24 27.57 -3.56 -1.83
C GLU A 24 26.07 -3.42 -2.13
N GLU A 25 25.21 -4.09 -1.34
CA GLU A 25 23.75 -3.98 -1.48
C GLU A 25 23.26 -2.58 -1.16
N LEU A 26 23.76 -1.98 -0.08
CA LEU A 26 23.46 -0.59 0.28
C LEU A 26 23.86 0.36 -0.85
N GLN A 27 25.05 0.18 -1.43
CA GLN A 27 25.49 0.99 -2.57
C GLN A 27 24.58 0.82 -3.78
N LYS A 28 24.19 -0.41 -4.14
CA LYS A 28 23.23 -0.65 -5.23
C LYS A 28 21.89 0.03 -4.99
N LEU A 29 21.42 0.07 -3.75
CA LEU A 29 20.19 0.79 -3.39
C LEU A 29 20.38 2.30 -3.55
N LYS A 30 21.51 2.85 -3.12
CA LYS A 30 21.86 4.27 -3.34
C LYS A 30 21.96 4.62 -4.82
N ASP A 31 22.58 3.77 -5.62
CA ASP A 31 22.72 3.99 -7.06
C ASP A 31 21.34 3.97 -7.78
N ARG A 32 20.39 3.18 -7.25
CA ARG A 32 19.02 3.07 -7.81
C ARG A 32 18.07 4.16 -7.35
N PHE A 33 18.13 4.55 -6.07
CA PHE A 33 17.13 5.39 -5.42
C PHE A 33 17.68 6.76 -4.97
N GLY A 34 18.97 7.02 -5.17
CA GLY A 34 19.66 8.21 -4.67
C GLY A 34 20.04 8.10 -3.18
N ASP A 35 20.98 8.95 -2.75
CA ASP A 35 21.36 9.06 -1.34
C ASP A 35 20.42 10.04 -0.62
N LYS A 36 19.47 9.51 0.17
CA LYS A 36 18.47 10.31 0.91
C LYS A 36 19.09 11.23 1.98
N ASN A 37 20.38 11.06 2.29
CA ASN A 37 21.05 11.80 3.35
C ASN A 37 21.75 13.10 2.89
N ASP A 38 21.87 13.34 1.58
CA ASP A 38 22.46 14.59 1.07
C ASP A 38 21.34 15.63 0.89
N GLY A 39 21.04 16.35 1.97
CA GLY A 39 19.90 17.26 2.04
C GLY A 39 19.98 18.40 1.03
N ARG A 40 19.08 18.38 0.05
CA ARG A 40 18.38 19.52 -0.59
C ARG A 40 17.42 18.98 -1.65
N ASP A 41 16.14 19.32 -1.50
CA ASP A 41 15.05 19.16 -2.47
C ASP A 41 14.99 17.85 -3.27
N SER A 42 14.19 16.92 -2.78
CA SER A 42 13.30 16.20 -3.69
C SER A 42 12.14 15.63 -2.88
N ASP A 43 10.95 16.19 -3.07
CA ASP A 43 9.69 15.51 -2.87
C ASP A 43 9.75 14.11 -3.48
N SER A 44 10.15 13.12 -2.69
CA SER A 44 10.14 11.73 -3.11
C SER A 44 9.26 10.99 -2.11
N SER A 45 7.96 11.08 -2.42
CA SER A 45 6.91 10.14 -2.09
C SER A 45 7.42 8.70 -2.24
N GLY A 46 8.06 8.19 -1.20
CA GLY A 46 8.75 6.92 -1.19
C GLY A 46 8.10 5.92 -0.28
N SER A 47 6.79 5.76 -0.39
CA SER A 47 6.08 4.54 0.03
C SER A 47 5.81 3.70 -1.22
N SER A 48 6.86 3.12 -1.80
CA SER A 48 6.68 2.02 -2.74
C SER A 48 6.51 0.75 -1.89
N SER A 49 5.34 0.66 -1.28
CA SER A 49 4.75 -0.65 -1.04
C SER A 49 4.39 -1.15 -2.42
N ASP A 50 5.10 -2.18 -2.89
CA ASP A 50 4.70 -3.03 -4.01
C ASP A 50 3.49 -3.89 -3.58
N ASP A 51 2.49 -3.23 -3.00
CA ASP A 51 1.11 -3.64 -3.07
C ASP A 51 0.59 -2.71 -4.15
N SER A 52 0.59 -3.18 -5.40
CA SER A 52 -0.10 -2.47 -6.46
C SER A 52 -1.57 -2.46 -6.04
N GLU A 53 -1.96 -1.47 -5.25
CA GLU A 53 -3.34 -1.13 -4.95
C GLU A 53 -3.92 -0.73 -6.30
N VAL A 54 -4.41 -1.75 -7.01
CA VAL A 54 -5.11 -1.56 -8.26
C VAL A 54 -6.33 -0.76 -7.85
N GLU A 55 -6.31 0.54 -8.16
CA GLU A 55 -7.47 1.41 -8.01
C GLU A 55 -8.58 0.85 -8.92
N LEU A 56 -9.40 -0.03 -8.34
CA LEU A 56 -10.59 -0.54 -9.01
C LEU A 56 -11.59 0.62 -9.11
N ASP A 57 -12.30 0.69 -10.23
CA ASP A 57 -13.40 1.64 -10.36
C ASP A 57 -14.40 1.43 -9.20
N PRO A 58 -14.74 2.47 -8.43
CA PRO A 58 -15.70 2.36 -7.32
C PRO A 58 -17.07 1.82 -7.76
N ALA A 59 -17.44 1.88 -9.04
CA ALA A 59 -18.62 1.16 -9.54
C ALA A 59 -18.42 -0.37 -9.51
N VAL A 60 -17.31 -0.85 -10.05
CA VAL A 60 -16.95 -2.28 -10.10
C VAL A 60 -16.80 -2.85 -8.68
N GLU A 61 -16.17 -2.10 -7.78
CA GLU A 61 -15.96 -2.55 -6.41
C GLU A 61 -17.27 -2.67 -5.61
N ARG A 62 -18.25 -1.78 -5.86
CA ARG A 62 -19.60 -1.90 -5.26
C ARG A 62 -20.32 -3.17 -5.73
N ASP A 63 -20.28 -3.44 -7.03
CA ASP A 63 -20.87 -4.66 -7.61
C ASP A 63 -20.20 -5.91 -7.04
N PHE A 64 -18.87 -5.90 -6.91
CA PHE A 64 -18.11 -6.97 -6.28
C PHE A 64 -18.60 -7.29 -4.86
N TYR A 65 -18.70 -6.29 -3.98
CA TYR A 65 -19.18 -6.51 -2.61
C TYR A 65 -20.64 -6.96 -2.55
N ARG A 66 -21.49 -6.46 -3.46
CA ARG A 66 -22.89 -6.92 -3.57
C ARG A 66 -22.94 -8.40 -3.90
N ILE A 67 -22.20 -8.85 -4.91
CA ILE A 67 -22.12 -10.26 -5.33
C ILE A 67 -21.57 -11.13 -4.20
N LEU A 68 -20.50 -10.68 -3.53
CA LEU A 68 -19.89 -11.40 -2.41
C LEU A 68 -20.90 -11.64 -1.28
N SER A 69 -21.79 -10.67 -1.02
CA SER A 69 -22.83 -10.80 -0.01
C SER A 69 -23.90 -11.84 -0.38
N LEU A 70 -24.32 -11.88 -1.66
CA LEU A 70 -25.28 -12.87 -2.17
C LEU A 70 -24.70 -14.28 -2.11
N LEU A 71 -23.41 -14.41 -2.46
CA LEU A 71 -22.68 -15.67 -2.40
C LEU A 71 -22.58 -16.19 -0.97
N LYS A 72 -22.25 -15.32 -0.01
CA LYS A 72 -22.20 -15.68 1.43
C LYS A 72 -23.56 -16.14 1.97
N LYS A 73 -24.65 -15.51 1.51
CA LYS A 73 -26.02 -15.86 1.91
C LYS A 73 -26.58 -17.07 1.16
N LYS A 74 -25.87 -17.56 0.12
CA LYS A 74 -26.33 -18.63 -0.77
C LYS A 74 -27.68 -18.32 -1.41
N ASP A 75 -27.88 -17.06 -1.82
CA ASP A 75 -29.13 -16.62 -2.41
C ASP A 75 -29.39 -17.34 -3.74
N PRO A 76 -30.58 -17.91 -4.01
CA PRO A 76 -30.83 -18.74 -5.20
C PRO A 76 -30.60 -17.99 -6.52
N LYS A 77 -30.68 -16.66 -6.48
CA LYS A 77 -30.43 -15.76 -7.61
C LYS A 77 -29.04 -15.91 -8.23
N ILE A 78 -28.01 -16.32 -7.46
CA ILE A 78 -26.66 -16.52 -8.01
C ILE A 78 -26.55 -17.72 -8.96
N TYR A 79 -27.59 -18.56 -9.03
CA TYR A 79 -27.63 -19.72 -9.93
C TYR A 79 -28.58 -19.53 -11.12
N GLU A 80 -29.27 -18.39 -11.20
CA GLU A 80 -30.13 -18.05 -12.34
C GLU A 80 -29.26 -17.68 -13.55
N LYS A 81 -29.48 -18.33 -14.70
CA LYS A 81 -28.66 -18.14 -15.92
C LYS A 81 -28.79 -16.74 -16.53
N ASP A 82 -29.90 -16.06 -16.26
CA ASP A 82 -30.24 -14.76 -16.82
C ASP A 82 -29.80 -13.59 -15.92
N ALA A 83 -29.19 -13.87 -14.76
CA ALA A 83 -28.78 -12.85 -13.80
C ALA A 83 -27.50 -12.14 -14.26
N LYS A 84 -27.60 -10.81 -14.43
CA LYS A 84 -26.45 -9.93 -14.69
C LYS A 84 -26.02 -9.27 -13.38
N PHE A 85 -24.74 -9.46 -13.03
CA PHE A 85 -24.20 -9.02 -11.75
C PHE A 85 -23.19 -7.88 -11.86
N CYS A 86 -22.44 -7.85 -12.97
CA CYS A 86 -21.57 -6.74 -13.31
C CYS A 86 -22.24 -5.96 -14.45
N SER A 87 -22.17 -4.64 -14.36
CA SER A 87 -22.58 -3.77 -15.46
C SER A 87 -21.48 -3.78 -16.53
N ASP A 88 -21.77 -4.25 -17.75
CA ASP A 88 -20.82 -4.24 -18.88
C ASP A 88 -20.56 -2.81 -19.41
N ASP A 89 -21.43 -1.87 -19.04
CA ASP A 89 -21.38 -0.49 -19.48
C ASP A 89 -20.85 0.41 -18.36
N THR A 90 -19.87 1.24 -18.70
CA THR A 90 -19.52 2.49 -18.03
C THR A 90 -20.66 3.52 -18.04
N SER A 91 -21.92 3.09 -18.22
CA SER A 91 -23.09 3.92 -18.05
C SER A 91 -23.32 4.12 -16.56
N HIS A 92 -22.77 5.21 -16.05
CA HIS A 92 -23.10 5.80 -14.77
C HIS A 92 -24.61 5.72 -14.49
N SER A 93 -25.03 4.75 -13.69
CA SER A 93 -26.30 4.90 -12.99
C SER A 93 -26.04 5.89 -11.85
N ASP A 94 -26.65 7.06 -11.97
CA ASP A 94 -26.71 8.11 -10.96
C ASP A 94 -27.50 7.63 -9.71
N GLU A 95 -27.08 6.54 -9.09
CA GLU A 95 -27.51 6.25 -7.72
C GLU A 95 -26.63 7.04 -6.76
N LYS A 96 -27.09 8.28 -6.57
CA LYS A 96 -26.55 9.24 -5.61
C LYS A 96 -26.32 8.54 -4.27
N PRO A 97 -25.10 8.55 -3.71
CA PRO A 97 -24.94 8.17 -2.31
C PRO A 97 -25.78 9.15 -1.49
N SER A 98 -26.71 8.62 -0.70
CA SER A 98 -27.43 9.38 0.31
C SER A 98 -26.42 9.83 1.36
N THR A 99 -25.76 10.95 1.10
CA THR A 99 -24.91 11.61 2.08
C THR A 99 -25.85 12.33 3.04
N SER A 100 -26.06 11.73 4.21
CA SER A 100 -26.45 12.51 5.38
C SER A 100 -25.48 13.68 5.45
N LYS A 101 -25.99 14.90 5.24
CA LYS A 101 -25.23 16.15 5.25
C LYS A 101 -24.59 16.34 6.63
N LYS A 102 -23.43 15.73 6.88
CA LYS A 102 -22.55 16.19 7.94
C LYS A 102 -22.01 17.52 7.44
N ALA A 103 -22.25 18.58 8.22
CA ALA A 103 -21.82 19.93 7.91
C ALA A 103 -20.37 19.89 7.41
N ALA A 104 -20.09 20.57 6.31
CA ALA A 104 -18.76 20.63 5.72
C ALA A 104 -17.79 21.23 6.76
N VAL A 105 -17.15 20.37 7.54
CA VAL A 105 -16.05 20.76 8.42
C VAL A 105 -14.92 21.12 7.48
N LYS A 106 -14.40 22.35 7.61
CA LYS A 106 -13.27 22.80 6.80
C LYS A 106 -12.12 21.80 6.99
N PRO A 107 -11.50 21.29 5.90
CA PRO A 107 -10.37 20.40 6.03
C PRO A 107 -9.26 21.14 6.79
N MET A 108 -8.76 20.54 7.88
CA MET A 108 -7.60 21.04 8.60
C MET A 108 -6.33 20.41 8.04
N PHE A 109 -5.35 21.25 7.72
CA PHE A 109 -4.01 20.82 7.33
C PHE A 109 -3.10 20.75 8.55
N LEU A 110 -1.96 20.04 8.44
CA LEU A 110 -1.00 19.88 9.54
C LEU A 110 -0.57 21.23 10.16
N LYS A 111 -0.35 22.24 9.31
CA LYS A 111 -0.03 23.62 9.74
C LYS A 111 -1.15 24.28 10.54
N ASP A 112 -2.41 23.91 10.29
CA ASP A 112 -3.55 24.42 11.06
C ASP A 112 -3.56 23.86 12.48
N TYR A 113 -3.21 22.59 12.63
CA TYR A 113 -3.07 21.96 13.96
C TYR A 113 -1.91 22.55 14.76
N GLU A 114 -0.74 22.73 14.14
CA GLU A 114 0.41 23.36 14.80
C GLU A 114 0.06 24.76 15.32
N ARG A 115 -0.60 25.57 14.49
CA ARG A 115 -1.09 26.90 14.88
C ARG A 115 -2.12 26.84 16.00
N ALA A 116 -3.07 25.90 15.94
CA ALA A 116 -4.09 25.72 16.97
C ALA A 116 -3.47 25.35 18.32
N VAL A 117 -2.49 24.43 18.33
CA VAL A 117 -1.78 24.03 19.54
C VAL A 117 -1.06 25.21 20.19
N ILE A 118 -0.38 26.05 19.40
CA ILE A 118 0.33 27.23 19.91
C ILE A 118 -0.67 28.25 20.51
N LEU A 119 -1.81 28.46 19.85
CA LEU A 119 -2.82 29.43 20.29
C LEU A 119 -3.60 28.98 21.52
N GLU A 120 -3.93 27.70 21.62
CA GLU A 120 -4.78 27.18 22.70
C GLU A 120 -4.00 26.73 23.94
N LYS A 121 -2.73 26.38 23.79
CA LYS A 121 -1.92 25.81 24.90
C LYS A 121 -0.80 26.71 25.40
N GLU A 122 -0.86 28.02 25.14
CA GLU A 122 0.06 29.05 25.67
C GLU A 122 1.57 28.72 25.65
N GLY A 123 2.04 27.84 24.75
CA GLY A 123 3.46 27.53 24.57
C GLY A 123 4.01 26.53 25.58
#